data_AF-A0A1B0ASB1-F1
#
_entry.id   AF-A0A1B0ASB1-F1
#
_cell.length_a   1.000
_cell.length_b   1.000
_cell.length_c   1.000
_cell.angle_alpha   90.00
_cell.angle_beta   90.00
_cell.angle_gamma   90.00
#
_symmetry.space_group_name_H-M   'P 1'
#
loop_
_entity.id
_entity.type
_entity.pdbx_description
1 polymer ?
#
loop_
_entity_poly.entity_id
_entity_poly.type
_entity_poly.pdbx_seq_one_letter_code
_entity_poly.pdbx_strand_id
1 'polypeptide(L)'
;MIDGFFSFQTIIREMNRLGMMVDLSHVSTGTMRDALEVSEAPVIFSHSSAYELCNSSRNVQDDMLQSLARNGGLIMVNFYSRFLSCSENSTVHDAVAHINHIKRVAGIDHVGLGAGYDGINL
;
A
#
# COMPACT_ATOMS: atom_id res chain seq x y z
N MET A 1 1.36 34.14 17.34
CA MET A 1 2.62 33.80 16.63
C MET A 1 3.34 32.65 17.33
N ILE A 2 2.68 31.49 17.37
CA ILE A 2 3.22 30.17 16.99
C ILE A 2 2.00 29.45 16.38
N ASP A 3 1.74 29.68 15.09
CA ASP A 3 0.43 29.39 14.48
C ASP A 3 0.65 28.41 13.29
N GLY A 4 1.10 27.17 13.56
CA GLY A 4 1.67 26.26 12.56
C GLY A 4 1.08 24.85 12.52
N PHE A 5 -0.18 24.68 12.12
CA PHE A 5 -0.72 23.38 11.72
C PHE A 5 -0.82 23.31 10.20
N PHE A 6 0.10 22.58 9.55
CA PHE A 6 -0.02 22.26 8.13
C PHE A 6 -1.16 21.26 7.93
N SER A 7 -1.98 21.45 6.89
CA SER A 7 -3.00 20.46 6.52
C SER A 7 -2.35 19.16 6.04
N PHE A 8 -3.04 18.03 6.13
CA PHE A 8 -2.56 16.75 5.60
C PHE A 8 -2.08 16.88 4.14
N GLN A 9 -2.85 17.58 3.31
CA GLN A 9 -2.51 17.81 1.91
C GLN A 9 -1.21 18.61 1.74
N THR A 10 -0.96 19.59 2.62
CA THR A 10 0.28 20.37 2.60
C THR A 10 1.49 19.48 2.88
N ILE A 11 1.36 18.50 3.79
CA ILE A 11 2.44 17.56 4.10
C ILE A 11 2.75 16.69 2.87
N ILE A 12 1.73 16.12 2.21
CA ILE A 12 1.91 15.30 1.00
C ILE A 12 2.60 16.09 -0.12
N ARG A 13 2.14 17.33 -0.38
CA ARG A 13 2.76 18.19 -1.40
C ARG A 13 4.21 18.55 -1.08
N GLU A 14 4.53 18.77 0.20
CA GLU A 14 5.91 19.04 0.62
C GLU A 14 6.79 17.79 0.46
N MET A 15 6.28 16.59 0.75
CA MET A 15 6.98 15.34 0.46
C MET A 15 7.27 15.20 -1.03
N ASN A 16 6.29 15.48 -1.90
CA ASN A 16 6.50 15.46 -3.36
C ASN A 16 7.56 16.50 -3.79
N ARG A 17 7.50 17.74 -3.27
CA ARG A 17 8.48 18.80 -3.56
C ARG A 17 9.91 18.40 -3.18
N LEU A 18 10.07 17.67 -2.08
CA LEU A 18 11.37 17.19 -1.60
C LEU A 18 11.87 15.93 -2.32
N GLY A 19 11.04 15.29 -3.15
CA GLY A 19 11.35 13.98 -3.73
C GLY A 19 11.31 12.83 -2.70
N MET A 20 10.52 13.00 -1.65
CA MET A 20 10.28 11.96 -0.64
C MET A 20 9.10 11.07 -1.06
N MET A 21 9.29 9.76 -1.06
CA MET A 21 8.21 8.82 -1.35
C MET A 21 7.15 8.83 -0.23
N VAL A 22 5.88 8.84 -0.62
CA VAL A 22 4.76 8.71 0.29
C VAL A 22 4.42 7.23 0.43
N ASP A 23 4.57 6.67 1.63
CA ASP A 23 4.22 5.30 1.94
C ASP A 23 2.88 5.20 2.67
N LEU A 24 1.98 4.39 2.14
CA LEU A 24 0.61 4.21 2.61
C LEU A 24 0.40 2.87 3.34
N SER A 25 1.43 2.05 3.52
CA SER A 25 1.31 0.90 4.42
C SER A 25 1.01 1.40 5.85
N HIS A 26 0.12 0.69 6.57
CA HIS A 26 -0.41 1.01 7.92
C HIS A 26 -1.49 2.10 8.03
N VAL A 27 -1.68 2.94 7.02
CA VAL A 27 -2.64 4.05 7.14
C VAL A 27 -4.09 3.55 6.99
N SER A 28 -5.07 4.38 7.36
CA SER A 28 -6.49 4.07 7.15
C SER A 28 -6.89 4.19 5.68
N THR A 29 -7.95 3.51 5.24
CA THR A 29 -8.48 3.64 3.87
C THR A 29 -8.83 5.09 3.50
N GLY A 30 -9.31 5.90 4.47
CA GLY A 30 -9.53 7.32 4.26
C GLY A 30 -8.23 8.08 3.94
N THR A 31 -7.17 7.81 4.70
CA THR A 31 -5.85 8.41 4.46
C THR A 31 -5.25 7.94 3.12
N MET A 32 -5.46 6.66 2.75
CA MET A 32 -5.03 6.15 1.43
C MET A 32 -5.69 6.94 0.31
N ARG A 33 -7.01 7.15 0.40
CA ARG A 33 -7.81 7.88 -0.58
C ARG A 33 -7.34 9.33 -0.70
N ASP A 34 -7.21 10.02 0.42
CA ASP A 34 -6.77 11.41 0.45
C ASP A 34 -5.35 11.57 -0.11
N ALA A 35 -4.43 10.65 0.21
CA ALA A 35 -3.07 10.68 -0.31
C ALA A 35 -3.00 10.41 -1.81
N LEU A 36 -3.75 9.42 -2.30
CA LEU A 36 -3.81 9.07 -3.73
C LEU A 36 -4.46 10.19 -4.57
N GLU A 37 -5.39 10.95 -3.99
CA GLU A 37 -6.01 12.10 -4.65
C GLU A 37 -5.08 13.32 -4.71
N VAL A 38 -4.27 13.52 -3.67
CA VAL A 38 -3.46 14.75 -3.52
C VAL A 38 -2.04 14.60 -4.05
N SER A 39 -1.45 13.40 -4.01
CA SER A 39 -0.05 13.19 -4.39
C SER A 39 0.17 13.44 -5.88
N GLU A 40 1.12 14.32 -6.19
CA GLU A 40 1.54 14.64 -7.56
C GLU A 40 2.61 13.68 -8.08
N ALA A 41 3.21 12.89 -7.18
CA ALA A 41 4.17 11.83 -7.50
C ALA A 41 3.58 10.43 -7.18
N PRO A 42 4.14 9.37 -7.79
CA PRO A 42 3.80 7.99 -7.45
C PRO A 42 3.94 7.71 -5.94
N VAL A 43 2.89 7.15 -5.34
CA VAL A 43 2.91 6.66 -3.94
C VAL A 43 3.32 5.20 -3.88
N ILE A 44 3.66 4.71 -2.69
CA ILE A 44 3.93 3.30 -2.46
C ILE A 44 3.07 2.73 -1.34
N PHE A 45 2.85 1.42 -1.39
CA PHE A 45 2.57 0.60 -0.21
C PHE A 45 3.78 -0.29 0.01
N SER A 46 4.59 0.02 1.02
CA SER A 46 5.89 -0.64 1.18
C SER A 46 5.83 -2.10 1.60
N HIS A 47 4.75 -2.51 2.28
CA HIS A 47 4.52 -3.89 2.71
C HIS A 47 3.04 -4.13 3.03
N SER A 48 2.22 -4.28 2.00
CA SER A 48 0.79 -4.60 2.10
C SER A 48 0.38 -5.66 1.09
N SER A 49 -0.77 -6.30 1.29
CA SER A 49 -1.31 -7.31 0.37
C SER A 49 -2.73 -6.93 -0.09
N ALA A 50 -3.34 -7.75 -0.94
CA ALA A 50 -4.68 -7.50 -1.52
C ALA A 50 -5.82 -7.89 -0.57
N TYR A 51 -6.75 -6.97 -0.32
CA TYR A 51 -7.86 -7.19 0.63
C TYR A 51 -8.83 -8.27 0.16
N GLU A 52 -9.04 -8.40 -1.16
CA GLU A 52 -9.99 -9.35 -1.75
C GLU A 52 -9.61 -10.82 -1.52
N LEU A 53 -8.32 -11.11 -1.31
CA LEU A 53 -7.86 -12.46 -0.97
C LEU A 53 -7.79 -12.71 0.54
N CYS A 54 -7.52 -11.66 1.32
CA CYS A 54 -7.51 -11.69 2.77
C CYS A 54 -7.97 -10.34 3.33
N ASN A 55 -9.13 -10.33 4.00
CA ASN A 55 -9.84 -9.15 4.48
C ASN A 55 -9.26 -8.53 5.77
N SER A 56 -7.93 -8.52 5.89
CA SER A 56 -7.23 -7.80 6.95
C SER A 56 -7.34 -6.29 6.74
N SER A 57 -7.54 -5.52 7.81
CA SER A 57 -7.51 -4.04 7.76
C SER A 57 -6.17 -3.46 7.27
N ARG A 58 -5.14 -4.30 7.18
CA ARG A 58 -3.79 -3.97 6.69
C ARG A 58 -3.62 -4.15 5.18
N ASN A 59 -4.59 -4.79 4.53
CA ASN A 59 -4.60 -5.04 3.10
C ASN A 59 -5.38 -3.97 2.34
N VAL A 60 -5.04 -3.81 1.07
CA VAL A 60 -5.51 -2.73 0.20
C VAL A 60 -6.68 -3.22 -0.65
N GLN A 61 -7.78 -2.47 -0.65
CA GLN A 61 -8.97 -2.76 -1.45
C GLN A 61 -8.74 -2.51 -2.95
N ASP A 62 -9.47 -3.21 -3.80
CA ASP A 62 -9.32 -3.13 -5.27
C ASP A 62 -9.54 -1.72 -5.81
N ASP A 63 -10.45 -0.93 -5.23
CA ASP A 63 -10.67 0.46 -5.64
C ASP A 63 -9.44 1.35 -5.36
N MET A 64 -8.72 1.07 -4.26
CA MET A 64 -7.45 1.71 -3.94
C MET A 64 -6.32 1.21 -4.85
N LEU A 65 -6.27 -0.08 -5.19
CA LEU A 65 -5.29 -0.62 -6.15
C LEU A 65 -5.48 -0.02 -7.55
N GLN A 66 -6.72 0.17 -8.00
CA GLN A 66 -7.01 0.85 -9.26
C GLN A 66 -6.61 2.33 -9.22
N SER A 67 -6.80 2.99 -8.07
CA SER A 67 -6.37 4.38 -7.85
C SER A 67 -4.85 4.50 -7.82
N LEU A 68 -4.15 3.55 -7.21
CA LEU A 68 -2.71 3.43 -7.22
C LEU A 68 -2.16 3.31 -8.65
N ALA A 69 -2.79 2.47 -9.49
CA ALA A 69 -2.41 2.32 -10.89
C ALA A 69 -2.55 3.65 -11.66
N ARG A 70 -3.66 4.38 -11.47
CA ARG A 70 -3.85 5.72 -12.08
C ARG A 70 -2.82 6.75 -11.59
N ASN A 71 -2.44 6.67 -10.32
CA ASN A 71 -1.38 7.52 -9.74
C ASN A 71 0.03 7.13 -10.26
N GLY A 72 0.21 5.93 -10.81
CA GLY A 72 1.52 5.43 -11.22
C GLY A 72 2.33 4.76 -10.10
N GLY A 73 1.69 4.49 -8.95
CA GLY A 73 2.33 4.00 -7.74
C GLY A 73 2.60 2.49 -7.71
N LEU A 74 3.20 2.01 -6.62
CA LEU A 74 3.65 0.63 -6.47
C LEU A 74 3.16 0.02 -5.16
N ILE A 75 2.62 -1.21 -5.20
CA ILE A 75 2.37 -1.99 -3.97
C ILE A 75 3.34 -3.15 -3.88
N MET A 76 3.97 -3.28 -2.71
CA MET A 76 4.96 -4.30 -2.42
C MET A 76 4.37 -5.37 -1.51
N VAL A 77 4.24 -6.60 -2.01
CA VAL A 77 3.51 -7.70 -1.34
C VAL A 77 4.22 -8.13 -0.06
N ASN A 78 3.46 -8.14 1.04
CA ASN A 78 3.90 -8.55 2.38
C ASN A 78 3.83 -10.07 2.56
N PHE A 79 4.78 -10.67 3.32
CA PHE A 79 4.85 -12.13 3.53
C PHE A 79 4.28 -12.62 4.87
N TYR A 80 3.60 -11.76 5.62
CA TYR A 80 2.95 -12.16 6.86
C TYR A 80 1.71 -13.02 6.61
N SER A 81 1.66 -14.21 7.22
CA SER A 81 0.58 -15.18 6.98
C SER A 81 -0.83 -14.61 7.18
N ARG A 82 -1.01 -13.75 8.18
CA ARG A 82 -2.30 -13.12 8.48
C ARG A 82 -2.72 -12.06 7.45
N PHE A 83 -1.81 -11.64 6.57
CA PHE A 83 -2.10 -10.74 5.45
C PHE A 83 -2.17 -11.49 4.12
N LEU A 84 -1.60 -12.69 4.04
CA LEU A 84 -1.64 -13.54 2.84
C LEU A 84 -2.86 -14.48 2.78
N SER A 85 -3.17 -15.13 3.90
CA SER A 85 -4.18 -16.19 3.95
C SER A 85 -5.25 -15.96 5.00
N CYS A 86 -5.15 -14.86 5.75
CA CYS A 86 -5.98 -14.59 6.93
C CYS A 86 -5.92 -15.75 7.96
N SER A 87 -4.81 -16.49 7.96
CA SER A 87 -4.55 -17.61 8.84
C SER A 87 -3.13 -17.51 9.43
N GLU A 88 -2.79 -18.39 10.37
CA GLU A 88 -1.44 -18.41 10.96
C GLU A 88 -0.37 -18.94 9.99
N ASN A 89 -0.74 -19.78 9.03
CA ASN A 89 0.19 -20.41 8.12
C ASN A 89 -0.10 -20.03 6.67
N SER A 90 0.94 -19.62 5.94
CA SER A 90 0.85 -19.35 4.52
C SER A 90 2.02 -20.00 3.78
N THR A 91 1.87 -20.13 2.48
CA THR A 91 2.85 -20.67 1.56
C THR A 91 3.29 -19.61 0.57
N VAL A 92 4.36 -19.89 -0.18
CA VAL A 92 4.75 -19.06 -1.31
C VAL A 92 3.63 -18.92 -2.36
N HIS A 93 2.73 -19.92 -2.48
CA HIS A 93 1.60 -19.84 -3.40
C HIS A 93 0.60 -18.76 -3.01
N ASP A 94 0.43 -18.48 -1.72
CA ASP A 94 -0.44 -17.39 -1.25
C ASP A 94 0.16 -16.03 -1.62
N ALA A 95 1.47 -15.85 -1.44
CA ALA A 95 2.18 -14.65 -1.90
C ALA A 95 2.04 -14.47 -3.43
N VAL A 96 2.20 -15.54 -4.21
CA VAL A 96 2.00 -15.53 -5.67
C VAL A 96 0.53 -15.22 -6.03
N ALA A 97 -0.44 -15.68 -5.25
CA ALA A 97 -1.85 -15.37 -5.47
C ALA A 97 -2.11 -13.86 -5.34
N HIS A 98 -1.53 -13.22 -4.32
CA HIS A 98 -1.59 -11.75 -4.17
C HIS A 98 -0.91 -11.00 -5.31
N ILE A 99 0.31 -11.41 -5.70
CA ILE A 99 1.01 -10.84 -6.86
C ILE A 99 0.13 -10.91 -8.11
N ASN A 100 -0.45 -12.07 -8.39
CA ASN A 100 -1.30 -12.29 -9.56
C ASN A 100 -2.60 -11.49 -9.48
N HIS A 101 -3.21 -11.39 -8.29
CA HIS A 101 -4.41 -10.59 -8.10
C HIS A 101 -4.13 -9.11 -8.35
N ILE A 102 -3.09 -8.55 -7.74
CA ILE A 102 -2.73 -7.13 -7.94
C ILE A 102 -2.35 -6.87 -9.40
N LYS A 103 -1.59 -7.77 -10.04
CA LYS A 103 -1.29 -7.69 -11.48
C LYS A 103 -2.55 -7.57 -12.33
N ARG A 104 -3.64 -8.29 -11.99
CA ARG A 104 -4.92 -8.21 -12.72
C ARG A 104 -5.65 -6.89 -12.48
N VAL A 105 -5.58 -6.34 -11.27
CA VAL A 105 -6.35 -5.15 -10.87
C VAL A 105 -5.62 -3.84 -11.21
N ALA A 106 -4.33 -3.76 -10.89
CA ALA A 106 -3.51 -2.57 -11.03
C ALA A 106 -2.57 -2.62 -12.25
N GLY A 107 -2.21 -3.81 -12.73
CA GLY A 107 -1.21 -3.99 -13.81
C GLY A 107 0.12 -4.51 -13.29
N ILE A 108 0.95 -5.06 -14.19
CA ILE A 108 2.23 -5.70 -13.82
C ILE A 108 3.27 -4.71 -13.30
N ASP A 109 3.25 -3.48 -13.79
CA ASP A 109 4.21 -2.42 -13.41
C ASP A 109 3.95 -1.86 -12.00
N HIS A 110 2.85 -2.27 -11.36
CA HIS A 110 2.40 -1.77 -10.06
C HIS A 110 2.56 -2.79 -8.93
N VAL A 111 3.32 -3.87 -9.14
CA VAL A 111 3.61 -4.91 -8.14
C VAL A 111 5.10 -5.01 -7.82
N GLY A 112 5.42 -5.05 -6.53
CA GLY A 112 6.75 -5.33 -5.98
C GLY A 112 6.72 -6.32 -4.81
N LEU A 113 7.84 -6.44 -4.10
CA LEU A 113 8.01 -7.32 -2.94
C LEU A 113 8.43 -6.52 -1.71
N GLY A 114 7.71 -6.72 -0.61
CA GLY A 114 7.89 -5.99 0.64
C GLY A 114 7.73 -6.94 1.83
N ALA A 115 8.65 -7.90 1.94
CA ALA A 115 8.49 -9.09 2.77
C ALA A 115 8.13 -8.83 4.24
N GLY A 116 8.59 -7.71 4.82
CA GLY A 116 8.36 -7.37 6.22
C GLY A 116 9.16 -8.21 7.22
N TYR A 117 10.27 -8.82 6.78
CA TYR A 117 11.17 -9.59 7.66
C TYR A 117 11.58 -8.78 8.90
N ASP A 118 11.74 -9.48 10.03
CA ASP A 118 12.02 -8.93 11.36
C ASP A 118 10.96 -7.95 11.91
N GLY A 119 9.89 -7.65 11.16
CA GLY A 119 8.75 -6.84 11.57
C GLY A 119 7.43 -7.62 11.72
N ILE A 120 7.47 -8.94 11.50
CA ILE A 120 6.32 -9.83 11.55
C ILE A 120 6.61 -10.98 12.52
N ASN A 121 5.58 -11.44 13.24
CA ASN A 121 5.71 -12.60 14.10
C ASN A 121 5.49 -13.89 13.30
N LEU A 122 6.05 -15.00 13.78
CA LEU A 122 5.76 -16.34 13.27
C LEU A 122 4.36 -16.78 13.67
#